data_AF-A0A3D1HRY3-F1
#
_entry.id   AF-A0A3D1HRY3-F1
#
_cell.length_a   1.000
_cell.length_b   1.000
_cell.length_c   1.000
_cell.angle_alpha   90.00
_cell.angle_beta   90.00
_cell.angle_gamma   90.00
#
_symmetry.space_group_name_H-M   'P 1'
#
loop_
_entity.id
_entity.type
_entity.pdbx_description
1 polymer ?
#
loop_
_entity_poly.entity_id
_entity_poly.type
_entity_poly.pdbx_seq_one_letter_code
_entity_poly.pdbx_strand_id
1 'polypeptide(L)'
;PPSIRIHADRRRGRAPAVGQQVLVRLTRISGIRYDGKVIRVLEREQKRLFGTAVAGRGGMVLLAATRGSRDTIQLQTGGDITAAEGDLVEAELLPRRGYIGKTARIIANLGPATSPGAFSALALAEFEIPHVFVDSVIAETDGMKVPPARGRKDLRDIPFVTIDGADARDFDDAVWAEPDGPGWRIMVAIADVAHYVRPGTALDREAQLRGNSVYLPDRVVPMLPEALSNDLCSLRPDETRAAMVAEIWLDAGGQMQDCQFHRALIRSVARLTYDAVQAVHDGTSTPADIGITPAIYANLAGAWGALDKARQEREPLALNMKERRVVLD
;
A
#
# COMPACT_ATOMS: atom_id res chain seq x y z
N PRO A 1 26.14 22.79 1.00
CA PRO A 1 25.18 22.81 -0.13
C PRO A 1 25.63 23.87 -1.15
N PRO A 2 25.52 23.62 -2.48
CA PRO A 2 25.85 24.63 -3.48
C PRO A 2 24.92 25.85 -3.35
N SER A 3 25.46 27.04 -3.57
CA SER A 3 24.66 28.27 -3.60
C SER A 3 24.15 28.48 -5.02
N ILE A 4 22.84 28.44 -5.20
CA ILE A 4 22.18 28.59 -6.51
C ILE A 4 21.46 29.93 -6.52
N ARG A 5 21.83 30.81 -7.46
CA ARG A 5 21.14 32.08 -7.71
C ARG A 5 20.10 31.88 -8.80
N ILE A 6 18.84 32.21 -8.52
CA ILE A 6 17.75 32.12 -9.49
C ILE A 6 17.50 33.49 -10.09
N HIS A 7 17.51 33.58 -11.41
CA HIS A 7 17.15 34.79 -12.15
C HIS A 7 15.66 34.77 -12.47
N ALA A 8 14.94 35.85 -12.15
CA ALA A 8 13.53 35.99 -12.53
C ALA A 8 13.43 36.12 -14.06
N ASP A 9 12.77 35.15 -14.71
CA ASP A 9 12.55 35.21 -16.16
C ASP A 9 11.57 36.35 -16.48
N ARG A 10 11.98 37.29 -17.33
CA ARG A 10 11.19 38.48 -17.69
C ARG A 10 10.11 38.19 -18.75
N ARG A 11 10.02 36.95 -19.24
CA ARG A 11 9.01 36.54 -20.24
C ARG A 11 7.86 35.75 -19.61
N ARG A 12 6.66 35.97 -20.15
CA ARG A 12 5.34 35.48 -19.70
C ARG A 12 5.37 34.16 -18.93
N GLY A 13 5.14 34.27 -17.62
CA GLY A 13 5.01 33.18 -16.66
C GLY A 13 5.08 33.75 -15.24
N ARG A 14 4.39 33.13 -14.27
CA ARG A 14 4.45 33.55 -12.87
C ARG A 14 5.84 33.20 -12.32
N ALA A 15 6.61 34.18 -11.85
CA ALA A 15 7.86 33.89 -11.15
C ALA A 15 7.58 32.97 -9.94
N PRO A 16 8.43 31.96 -9.67
CA PRO A 16 8.21 31.09 -8.53
C PRO A 16 8.27 31.87 -7.23
N ALA A 17 7.33 31.59 -6.33
CA ALA A 17 7.27 32.18 -4.99
C ALA A 17 8.26 31.48 -4.05
N VAL A 18 8.68 32.19 -3.00
CA VAL A 18 9.49 31.61 -1.91
C VAL A 18 8.76 30.39 -1.34
N GLY A 19 9.45 29.24 -1.28
CA GLY A 19 8.91 27.96 -0.82
C GLY A 19 8.35 27.06 -1.92
N GLN A 20 8.34 27.46 -3.19
CA GLN A 20 7.98 26.56 -4.30
C GLN A 20 9.17 25.69 -4.73
N GLN A 21 8.88 24.42 -4.99
CA GLN A 21 9.85 23.54 -5.65
C GLN A 21 9.84 23.81 -7.15
N VAL A 22 11.04 23.91 -7.75
CA VAL A 22 11.22 24.25 -9.15
C VAL A 22 12.28 23.35 -9.77
N LEU A 23 12.04 22.92 -11.01
CA LEU A 23 13.07 22.31 -11.83
C LEU A 23 13.90 23.42 -12.47
N VAL A 24 15.21 23.42 -12.22
CA VAL A 24 16.13 24.46 -12.72
C VAL A 24 17.25 23.85 -13.55
N ARG A 25 17.58 24.50 -14.67
CA ARG A 25 18.80 24.22 -15.42
C ARG A 25 19.96 24.99 -14.80
N LEU A 26 20.97 24.28 -14.32
CA LEU A 26 22.14 24.87 -13.66
C LEU A 26 23.21 25.29 -14.67
N THR A 27 23.80 26.46 -14.46
CA THR A 27 25.01 26.95 -15.14
C THR A 27 26.03 27.30 -14.08
N ARG A 28 27.22 26.68 -14.13
CA ARG A 28 28.25 26.93 -13.13
C ARG A 28 28.91 28.28 -13.37
N ILE A 29 29.04 29.09 -12.32
CA ILE A 29 29.70 30.41 -12.40
C ILE A 29 31.15 30.29 -11.93
N SER A 30 31.36 29.87 -10.68
CA SER A 30 32.67 29.77 -10.05
C SER A 30 32.60 28.93 -8.77
N GLY A 31 33.55 28.02 -8.56
CA GLY A 31 33.61 27.20 -7.34
C GLY A 31 32.31 26.41 -7.13
N ILE A 32 31.62 26.66 -6.02
CA ILE A 32 30.34 26.03 -5.62
C ILE A 32 29.11 26.90 -5.91
N ARG A 33 29.25 27.95 -6.72
CA ARG A 33 28.16 28.88 -7.09
C ARG A 33 27.62 28.56 -8.48
N TYR A 34 26.29 28.50 -8.57
CA TYR A 34 25.56 28.21 -9.80
C TYR A 34 24.50 29.28 -10.05
N ASP A 35 24.24 29.58 -11.32
CA ASP A 35 23.02 30.24 -11.75
C ASP A 35 21.99 29.16 -12.16
N GLY A 36 20.73 29.33 -11.77
CA GLY A 36 19.63 28.44 -12.11
C GLY A 36 18.61 29.15 -13.00
N LYS A 37 18.37 28.62 -14.21
CA LYS A 37 17.23 29.02 -15.05
C LYS A 37 16.06 28.09 -14.77
N VAL A 38 14.93 28.65 -14.33
CA VAL A 38 13.70 27.88 -14.09
C VAL A 38 13.21 27.26 -15.40
N ILE A 39 13.03 25.94 -15.41
CA ILE A 39 12.44 25.18 -16.51
C ILE A 39 10.93 25.07 -16.31
N ARG A 40 10.52 24.63 -15.12
CA ARG A 40 9.11 24.56 -14.70
C ARG A 40 8.98 24.61 -13.18
N VAL A 41 7.85 25.12 -12.70
CA VAL A 41 7.46 24.97 -11.30
C VAL A 41 6.97 23.54 -11.12
N LEU A 42 7.50 22.84 -10.12
CA LEU A 42 7.02 21.50 -9.78
C LEU A 42 5.67 21.66 -9.09
N GLU A 43 4.75 20.73 -9.37
CA GLU A 43 3.45 20.73 -8.73
C GLU A 43 3.64 20.65 -7.21
N ARG A 44 3.01 21.58 -6.51
CA ARG A 44 3.01 21.59 -5.05
C ARG A 44 2.05 20.50 -4.63
N GLU A 45 2.43 19.66 -3.67
CA GLU A 45 1.43 18.89 -2.91
C GLU A 45 0.38 19.88 -2.41
N GLN A 46 -0.83 19.75 -2.94
CA GLN A 46 -1.93 20.62 -2.57
C GLN A 46 -2.24 20.34 -1.11
N LYS A 47 -2.30 21.41 -0.29
CA LYS A 47 -2.52 21.25 1.14
C LYS A 47 -3.95 20.77 1.36
N ARG A 48 -4.08 19.47 1.64
CA ARG A 48 -5.33 18.81 2.06
C ARG A 48 -5.64 19.18 3.50
N LEU A 49 -6.92 19.27 3.78
CA LEU A 49 -7.48 19.72 5.04
C LEU A 49 -8.64 18.81 5.38
N PHE A 50 -8.67 18.32 6.61
CA PHE A 50 -9.82 17.62 7.15
C PHE A 50 -10.56 18.52 8.12
N GLY A 51 -11.87 18.42 8.15
CA GLY A 51 -12.68 19.23 9.05
C GLY A 51 -14.17 18.97 8.89
N THR A 52 -14.94 19.50 9.82
CA THR A 52 -16.40 19.42 9.76
C THR A 52 -16.93 20.56 8.89
N ALA A 53 -17.81 20.23 7.95
CA ALA A 53 -18.55 21.20 7.17
C ALA A 53 -19.63 21.83 8.07
N VAL A 54 -19.58 23.15 8.24
CA VAL A 54 -20.53 23.90 9.09
C VAL A 54 -21.10 25.10 8.35
N ALA A 55 -22.28 25.56 8.75
CA ALA A 55 -22.87 26.77 8.19
C ALA A 55 -22.02 28.00 8.56
N GLY A 56 -21.72 28.85 7.57
CA GLY A 56 -20.93 30.05 7.75
C GLY A 56 -21.47 31.24 6.97
N ARG A 57 -20.79 32.38 7.10
CA ARG A 57 -21.19 33.61 6.42
C ARG A 57 -20.87 33.52 4.93
N GLY A 58 -21.90 33.39 4.08
CA GLY A 58 -21.73 33.27 2.61
C GLY A 58 -21.70 31.83 2.08
N GLY A 59 -22.08 30.83 2.90
CA GLY A 59 -22.19 29.43 2.50
C GLY A 59 -21.52 28.49 3.52
N MET A 60 -21.24 27.26 3.10
CA MET A 60 -20.55 26.28 3.93
C MET A 60 -19.08 26.66 4.15
N VAL A 61 -18.59 26.44 5.37
CA VAL A 61 -17.18 26.59 5.74
C VAL A 61 -16.65 25.30 6.34
N LEU A 62 -15.35 25.07 6.19
CA LEU A 62 -14.63 23.99 6.83
C LEU A 62 -14.12 24.46 8.19
N LEU A 63 -14.54 23.79 9.26
CA LEU A 63 -13.91 23.88 10.56
C LEU A 63 -12.81 22.82 10.64
N ALA A 64 -11.54 23.24 10.50
CA ALA A 64 -10.41 22.31 10.44
C ALA A 64 -10.30 21.46 11.72
N ALA A 65 -10.04 20.16 11.54
CA ALA A 65 -9.87 19.20 12.62
C ALA A 65 -8.54 19.37 13.39
N THR A 66 -7.62 20.17 12.87
CA THR A 66 -6.30 20.39 13.47
C THR A 66 -6.40 21.10 14.82
N ARG A 67 -5.81 20.49 15.85
CA ARG A 67 -5.87 20.96 17.24
C ARG A 67 -5.41 22.44 17.36
N GLY A 68 -6.32 23.31 17.82
CA GLY A 68 -6.02 24.73 18.06
C GLY A 68 -6.21 25.68 16.88
N SER A 69 -6.55 25.19 15.68
CA SER A 69 -6.91 26.05 14.56
C SER A 69 -8.29 26.66 14.78
N ARG A 70 -8.38 28.00 14.82
CA ARG A 70 -9.65 28.76 14.81
C ARG A 70 -10.00 29.29 13.41
N ASP A 71 -9.18 28.97 12.41
CA ASP A 71 -9.37 29.42 11.04
C ASP A 71 -10.52 28.62 10.40
N THR A 72 -11.58 29.31 9.99
CA THR A 72 -12.58 28.77 9.08
C THR A 72 -12.17 29.01 7.64
N ILE A 73 -12.37 28.01 6.78
CA ILE A 73 -12.00 28.07 5.37
C ILE A 73 -13.27 27.96 4.53
N GLN A 74 -13.49 28.90 3.60
CA GLN A 74 -14.69 28.87 2.77
C GLN A 74 -14.67 27.64 1.87
N LEU A 75 -15.74 26.84 1.87
CA LEU A 75 -15.87 25.74 0.93
C LEU A 75 -16.45 26.26 -0.39
N GLN A 76 -15.83 25.88 -1.51
CA GLN A 76 -16.31 26.22 -2.84
C GLN A 76 -17.68 25.55 -3.08
N THR A 77 -18.65 26.32 -3.56
CA THR A 77 -19.97 25.82 -3.94
C THR A 77 -20.00 25.32 -5.38
N GLY A 78 -20.87 24.35 -5.69
CA GLY A 78 -21.11 23.87 -7.05
C GLY A 78 -20.09 22.86 -7.61
N GLY A 79 -19.34 22.18 -6.74
CA GLY A 79 -18.57 20.98 -7.13
C GLY A 79 -19.45 19.73 -7.15
N ASP A 80 -18.91 18.63 -7.70
CA ASP A 80 -19.63 17.36 -7.84
C ASP A 80 -19.91 16.67 -6.49
N ILE A 81 -19.16 17.03 -5.44
CA ILE A 81 -19.24 16.45 -4.11
C ILE A 81 -19.96 17.42 -3.18
N THR A 82 -21.11 16.99 -2.69
CA THR A 82 -21.93 17.74 -1.72
C THR A 82 -21.63 17.29 -0.29
N ALA A 83 -21.82 18.19 0.67
CA ALA A 83 -21.71 17.90 2.09
C ALA A 83 -22.81 18.62 2.87
N ALA A 84 -23.42 17.91 3.83
CA ALA A 84 -24.35 18.48 4.77
C ALA A 84 -23.62 19.14 5.94
N GLU A 85 -24.33 19.98 6.68
CA GLU A 85 -23.82 20.48 7.96
C GLU A 85 -23.61 19.33 8.94
N GLY A 86 -22.43 19.29 9.56
CA GLY A 86 -22.01 18.21 10.45
C GLY A 86 -21.25 17.07 9.76
N ASP A 87 -21.16 17.06 8.42
CA ASP A 87 -20.35 16.08 7.71
C ASP A 87 -18.86 16.34 7.91
N LEU A 88 -18.08 15.28 8.08
CA LEU A 88 -16.64 15.31 7.99
C LEU A 88 -16.25 15.30 6.51
N VAL A 89 -15.43 16.26 6.09
CA VAL A 89 -14.99 16.37 4.70
C VAL A 89 -13.48 16.50 4.63
N GLU A 90 -12.94 15.96 3.54
CA GLU A 90 -11.60 16.28 3.06
C GLU A 90 -11.70 17.35 1.99
N ALA A 91 -10.91 18.41 2.12
CA ALA A 91 -10.89 19.53 1.20
C ALA A 91 -9.47 19.91 0.79
N GLU A 92 -9.33 20.29 -0.46
CA GLU A 92 -8.09 20.76 -1.06
C GLU A 92 -8.06 22.29 -1.04
N LEU A 93 -7.04 22.89 -0.43
CA LEU A 93 -6.90 24.35 -0.40
C LEU A 93 -6.58 24.89 -1.80
N LEU A 94 -7.49 25.69 -2.34
CA LEU A 94 -7.36 26.23 -3.70
C LEU A 94 -6.25 27.29 -3.79
N PRO A 95 -5.55 27.38 -4.93
CA PRO A 95 -4.55 28.41 -5.16
C PRO A 95 -5.15 29.81 -5.01
N ARG A 96 -4.48 30.67 -4.24
CA ARG A 96 -4.91 32.04 -3.94
C ARG A 96 -5.25 32.83 -5.23
N ARG A 97 -6.53 33.13 -5.46
CA ARG A 97 -7.02 34.10 -6.46
C ARG A 97 -7.53 35.34 -5.73
N GLY A 98 -6.75 36.42 -5.73
CA GLY A 98 -7.17 37.73 -5.21
C GLY A 98 -6.96 37.97 -3.71
N TYR A 99 -7.60 39.02 -3.20
CA TYR A 99 -7.41 39.56 -1.84
C TYR A 99 -8.31 38.93 -0.75
N ILE A 100 -9.22 38.02 -1.10
CA ILE A 100 -10.28 37.55 -0.19
C ILE A 100 -10.05 36.08 0.21
N GLY A 101 -9.96 35.83 1.53
CA GLY A 101 -10.18 34.54 2.19
C GLY A 101 -9.28 33.35 1.80
N LYS A 102 -9.31 32.29 2.61
CA LYS A 102 -8.87 30.94 2.18
C LYS A 102 -10.11 30.23 1.64
N THR A 103 -9.99 29.61 0.47
CA THR A 103 -11.07 28.79 -0.12
C THR A 103 -10.55 27.39 -0.38
N ALA A 104 -11.35 26.38 -0.09
CA ALA A 104 -11.03 24.98 -0.37
C ALA A 104 -12.15 24.32 -1.17
N ARG A 105 -11.80 23.34 -1.99
CA ARG A 105 -12.75 22.52 -2.73
C ARG A 105 -12.88 21.17 -2.02
N ILE A 106 -14.11 20.72 -1.79
CA ILE A 106 -14.35 19.38 -1.24
C ILE A 106 -13.87 18.35 -2.26
N ILE A 107 -13.06 17.40 -1.79
CA ILE A 107 -12.55 16.29 -2.60
C ILE A 107 -13.06 14.93 -2.11
N ALA A 108 -13.54 14.85 -0.86
CA ALA A 108 -14.30 13.72 -0.35
C ALA A 108 -15.27 14.15 0.76
N ASN A 109 -16.48 13.60 0.75
CA ASN A 109 -17.40 13.64 1.89
C ASN A 109 -17.35 12.28 2.59
N LEU A 110 -17.01 12.29 3.87
CA LEU A 110 -16.81 11.09 4.69
C LEU A 110 -18.05 10.77 5.55
N GLY A 111 -19.16 11.49 5.31
CA GLY A 111 -20.41 11.36 6.02
C GLY A 111 -20.41 12.11 7.36
N PRO A 112 -21.40 11.84 8.23
CA PRO A 112 -21.54 12.54 9.50
C PRO A 112 -20.27 12.40 10.35
N ALA A 113 -19.79 13.50 10.93
CA ALA A 113 -18.62 13.49 11.82
C ALA A 113 -18.81 12.63 13.08
N THR A 114 -20.04 12.22 13.38
CA THR A 114 -20.40 11.29 14.46
C THR A 114 -20.37 9.82 14.06
N SER A 115 -20.15 9.51 12.78
CA SER A 115 -20.11 8.13 12.29
C SER A 115 -18.80 7.42 12.67
N PRO A 116 -18.79 6.09 12.80
CA PRO A 116 -17.56 5.34 13.06
C PRO A 116 -16.44 5.59 12.03
N GLY A 117 -16.78 5.77 10.76
CA GLY A 117 -15.80 6.07 9.69
C GLY A 117 -15.11 7.44 9.84
N ALA A 118 -15.69 8.36 10.63
CA ALA A 118 -15.08 9.66 10.88
C ALA A 118 -13.76 9.57 11.66
N PHE A 119 -13.62 8.58 12.56
CA PHE A 119 -12.41 8.41 13.36
C PHE A 119 -11.19 8.06 12.50
N SER A 120 -11.38 7.21 11.50
CA SER A 120 -10.33 6.83 10.55
C SER A 120 -9.84 8.02 9.75
N ALA A 121 -10.75 8.84 9.23
CA ALA A 121 -10.36 10.04 8.51
C ALA A 121 -9.68 11.10 9.40
N LEU A 122 -10.13 11.26 10.65
CA LEU A 122 -9.44 12.11 11.62
C LEU A 122 -8.03 11.59 11.92
N ALA A 123 -7.84 10.27 12.02
CA ALA A 123 -6.52 9.66 12.20
C ALA A 123 -5.62 9.91 10.98
N LEU A 124 -6.13 9.73 9.76
CA LEU A 124 -5.39 10.06 8.53
C LEU A 124 -4.94 11.53 8.52
N ALA A 125 -5.80 12.43 8.99
CA ALA A 125 -5.51 13.85 9.08
C ALA A 125 -4.45 14.19 10.15
N GLU A 126 -4.64 13.72 11.37
CA GLU A 126 -3.81 14.03 12.54
C GLU A 126 -2.38 13.50 12.35
N PHE A 127 -2.25 12.31 11.76
CA PHE A 127 -0.96 11.67 11.51
C PHE A 127 -0.42 11.95 10.11
N GLU A 128 -1.06 12.84 9.34
CA GLU A 128 -0.65 13.24 7.98
C GLU A 128 -0.38 12.04 7.06
N ILE A 129 -1.23 11.00 7.14
CA ILE A 129 -1.05 9.74 6.40
C ILE A 129 -1.36 9.97 4.91
N PRO A 130 -0.40 9.73 4.00
CA PRO A 130 -0.62 9.85 2.56
C PRO A 130 -1.59 8.75 2.10
N HIS A 131 -2.78 9.15 1.67
CA HIS A 131 -3.85 8.21 1.31
C HIS A 131 -4.37 8.39 -0.12
N VAL A 132 -3.93 9.42 -0.85
CA VAL A 132 -4.24 9.60 -2.26
C VAL A 132 -2.97 9.54 -3.10
N PHE A 133 -3.02 8.70 -4.13
CA PHE A 133 -1.95 8.59 -5.11
C PHE A 133 -2.00 9.77 -6.07
N VAL A 134 -0.84 10.38 -6.35
CA VAL A 134 -0.74 11.42 -7.38
C VAL A 134 -0.87 10.83 -8.78
N ASP A 135 -1.35 11.61 -9.74
CA ASP A 135 -1.61 11.15 -11.12
C ASP A 135 -0.38 10.50 -11.77
N SER A 136 0.84 10.98 -11.48
CA SER A 136 2.06 10.39 -12.02
C SER A 136 2.32 8.97 -11.49
N VAL A 137 1.82 8.62 -10.30
CA VAL A 137 1.92 7.27 -9.73
C VAL A 137 0.90 6.35 -10.39
N ILE A 138 -0.34 6.83 -10.55
CA ILE A 138 -1.40 6.07 -11.23
C ILE A 138 -1.02 5.82 -12.70
N ALA A 139 -0.52 6.83 -13.41
CA ALA A 139 -0.11 6.69 -14.79
C ALA A 139 1.04 5.67 -15.00
N GLU A 140 1.84 5.37 -13.97
CA GLU A 140 2.87 4.33 -14.08
C GLU A 140 2.28 2.91 -14.07
N THR A 141 1.09 2.69 -13.52
CA THR A 141 0.45 1.36 -13.51
C THR A 141 -0.22 1.02 -14.83
N ASP A 142 -0.51 2.03 -15.66
CA ASP A 142 -1.20 1.88 -16.93
C ASP A 142 -0.44 0.94 -17.88
N GLY A 143 -1.12 -0.14 -18.30
CA GLY A 143 -0.58 -1.10 -19.25
C GLY A 143 0.47 -2.05 -18.68
N MET A 144 0.72 -2.04 -17.37
CA MET A 144 1.50 -3.08 -16.71
C MET A 144 0.82 -4.44 -16.88
N LYS A 145 1.64 -5.49 -17.04
CA LYS A 145 1.18 -6.86 -17.29
C LYS A 145 2.10 -7.83 -16.57
N VAL A 146 1.60 -9.05 -16.39
CA VAL A 146 2.42 -10.17 -15.93
C VAL A 146 3.64 -10.33 -16.86
N PRO A 147 4.86 -10.36 -16.33
CA PRO A 147 6.07 -10.47 -17.14
C PRO A 147 6.17 -11.80 -17.89
N PRO A 148 6.92 -11.85 -19.01
CA PRO A 148 7.15 -13.08 -19.73
C PRO A 148 7.97 -14.09 -18.91
N ALA A 149 7.90 -15.38 -19.29
CA ALA A 149 8.64 -16.47 -18.64
C ALA A 149 10.16 -16.38 -18.80
N ARG A 150 10.68 -15.60 -19.76
CA ARG A 150 12.12 -15.50 -20.03
C ARG A 150 12.86 -14.97 -18.80
N GLY A 151 13.82 -15.77 -18.31
CA GLY A 151 14.60 -15.42 -17.12
C GLY A 151 13.90 -15.70 -15.79
N ARG A 152 12.79 -16.45 -15.82
CA ARG A 152 12.05 -16.94 -14.65
C ARG A 152 11.97 -18.47 -14.70
N LYS A 153 12.00 -19.14 -13.56
CA LYS A 153 11.57 -20.54 -13.49
C LYS A 153 10.08 -20.62 -13.77
N ASP A 154 9.66 -21.64 -14.50
CA ASP A 154 8.24 -21.92 -14.70
C ASP A 154 7.78 -22.92 -13.64
N LEU A 155 6.98 -22.45 -12.68
CA LEU A 155 6.46 -23.23 -11.57
C LEU A 155 4.92 -23.24 -11.57
N ARG A 156 4.29 -22.97 -12.71
CA ARG A 156 2.82 -22.90 -12.85
C ARG A 156 2.12 -24.25 -12.66
N ASP A 157 2.88 -25.33 -12.66
CA ASP A 157 2.39 -26.70 -12.41
C ASP A 157 2.62 -27.17 -10.97
N ILE A 158 3.32 -26.37 -10.14
CA ILE A 158 3.44 -26.63 -8.71
C ILE A 158 2.17 -26.09 -8.03
N PRO A 159 1.45 -26.91 -7.23
CA PRO A 159 0.16 -26.55 -6.66
C PRO A 159 0.32 -25.66 -5.42
N PHE A 160 0.81 -24.43 -5.62
CA PHE A 160 0.85 -23.40 -4.58
C PHE A 160 -0.55 -23.03 -4.10
N VAL A 161 -0.68 -22.68 -2.82
CA VAL A 161 -1.91 -22.13 -2.24
C VAL A 161 -1.60 -20.84 -1.49
N THR A 162 -2.57 -19.92 -1.41
CA THR A 162 -2.50 -18.77 -0.49
C THR A 162 -3.40 -19.04 0.72
N ILE A 163 -3.04 -18.54 1.90
CA ILE A 163 -3.79 -18.73 3.15
C ILE A 163 -3.87 -17.38 3.87
N ASP A 164 -5.05 -16.76 3.85
CA ASP A 164 -5.21 -15.36 4.26
C ASP A 164 -6.44 -15.15 5.15
N GLY A 165 -6.62 -13.91 5.63
CA GLY A 165 -7.89 -13.51 6.22
C GLY A 165 -9.03 -13.52 5.19
N ALA A 166 -10.26 -13.78 5.63
CA ALA A 166 -11.43 -13.82 4.75
C ALA A 166 -11.65 -12.49 3.98
N ASP A 167 -11.26 -11.37 4.59
CA ASP A 167 -11.41 -10.01 4.04
C ASP A 167 -10.20 -9.55 3.19
N ALA A 168 -9.12 -10.33 3.13
CA ALA A 168 -7.90 -9.99 2.38
C ALA A 168 -8.11 -10.06 0.86
N ARG A 169 -7.44 -9.17 0.13
CA ARG A 169 -7.49 -9.08 -1.36
C ARG A 169 -6.09 -9.05 -2.01
N ASP A 170 -5.09 -8.74 -1.21
CA ASP A 170 -3.67 -8.62 -1.49
C ASP A 170 -2.95 -9.89 -0.99
N PHE A 171 -2.93 -10.94 -1.81
CA PHE A 171 -2.28 -12.21 -1.45
C PHE A 171 -0.78 -12.10 -1.79
N ASP A 172 0.02 -11.69 -0.82
CA ASP A 172 1.45 -11.42 -1.02
C ASP A 172 2.32 -12.68 -1.06
N ASP A 173 1.86 -13.77 -0.43
CA ASP A 173 2.58 -15.03 -0.33
C ASP A 173 1.73 -16.25 -0.70
N ALA A 174 2.39 -17.24 -1.30
CA ALA A 174 1.84 -18.56 -1.59
C ALA A 174 2.83 -19.64 -1.15
N VAL A 175 2.33 -20.74 -0.63
CA VAL A 175 3.14 -21.81 -0.04
C VAL A 175 2.89 -23.15 -0.70
N TRP A 176 3.93 -23.97 -0.72
CA TRP A 176 3.88 -25.36 -1.13
C TRP A 176 4.95 -26.16 -0.38
N ALA A 177 4.70 -27.45 -0.13
CA ALA A 177 5.67 -28.35 0.47
C ALA A 177 5.55 -29.78 -0.08
N GLU A 178 6.65 -30.51 -0.04
CA GLU A 178 6.70 -31.96 -0.28
C GLU A 178 7.72 -32.65 0.64
N PRO A 179 7.54 -33.95 0.95
CA PRO A 179 8.57 -34.73 1.61
C PRO A 179 9.84 -34.81 0.76
N ASP A 180 11.00 -34.69 1.39
CA ASP A 180 12.30 -34.92 0.76
C ASP A 180 13.15 -35.83 1.65
N GLY A 181 13.11 -37.14 1.35
CA GLY A 181 13.69 -38.17 2.21
C GLY A 181 13.07 -38.12 3.62
N PRO A 182 13.87 -37.99 4.69
CA PRO A 182 13.36 -37.85 6.05
C PRO A 182 12.97 -36.41 6.43
N GLY A 183 13.21 -35.44 5.54
CA GLY A 183 12.96 -34.01 5.73
C GLY A 183 11.88 -33.46 4.79
N TRP A 184 11.97 -32.17 4.49
CA TRP A 184 10.96 -31.45 3.70
C TRP A 184 11.60 -30.48 2.72
N ARG A 185 11.01 -30.37 1.53
CA ARG A 185 11.25 -29.27 0.61
C ARG A 185 10.05 -28.33 0.64
N ILE A 186 10.31 -27.06 0.89
CA ILE A 186 9.30 -26.00 1.03
C ILE A 186 9.59 -24.94 -0.03
N MET A 187 8.54 -24.44 -0.68
CA MET A 187 8.62 -23.24 -1.51
C MET A 187 7.70 -22.18 -0.95
N VAL A 188 8.26 -21.00 -0.70
CA VAL A 188 7.52 -19.78 -0.36
C VAL A 188 7.65 -18.83 -1.54
N ALA A 189 6.56 -18.60 -2.24
CA ALA A 189 6.48 -17.68 -3.36
C ALA A 189 5.94 -16.33 -2.88
N ILE A 190 6.75 -15.29 -2.96
CA ILE A 190 6.38 -13.91 -2.61
C ILE A 190 6.12 -13.12 -3.89
N ALA A 191 5.09 -12.29 -3.92
CA ALA A 191 4.79 -11.38 -5.03
C ALA A 191 6.06 -10.62 -5.50
N ASP A 192 6.37 -10.64 -6.79
CA ASP A 192 7.55 -9.94 -7.34
C ASP A 192 7.27 -8.43 -7.52
N VAL A 193 6.96 -7.74 -6.42
CA VAL A 193 6.65 -6.30 -6.38
C VAL A 193 7.78 -5.47 -7.03
N ALA A 194 9.03 -5.85 -6.76
CA ALA A 194 10.22 -5.20 -7.33
C ALA A 194 10.35 -5.39 -8.86
N HIS A 195 9.50 -6.19 -9.49
CA HIS A 195 9.37 -6.20 -10.95
C HIS A 195 8.67 -4.93 -11.45
N TYR A 196 7.62 -4.50 -10.77
CA TYR A 196 6.74 -3.40 -11.16
C TYR A 196 7.22 -2.07 -10.57
N VAL A 197 7.63 -2.07 -9.30
CA VAL A 197 8.14 -0.89 -8.59
C VAL A 197 9.66 -0.85 -8.75
N ARG A 198 10.17 0.05 -9.62
CA ARG A 198 11.60 0.15 -9.92
C ARG A 198 12.24 1.34 -9.20
N PRO A 199 13.51 1.22 -8.74
CA PRO A 199 14.18 2.31 -8.05
C PRO A 199 14.14 3.63 -8.84
N GLY A 200 13.74 4.71 -8.19
CA GLY A 200 13.66 6.05 -8.76
C GLY A 200 12.42 6.33 -9.62
N THR A 201 11.44 5.42 -9.73
CA THR A 201 10.16 5.73 -10.38
C THR A 201 9.21 6.50 -9.45
N ALA A 202 8.06 6.97 -9.96
CA ALA A 202 7.05 7.59 -9.12
C ALA A 202 6.46 6.60 -8.11
N LEU A 203 6.18 5.36 -8.54
CA LEU A 203 5.76 4.26 -7.66
C LEU A 203 6.74 4.02 -6.51
N ASP A 204 8.06 3.98 -6.78
CA ASP A 204 9.08 3.76 -5.76
C ASP A 204 9.13 4.91 -4.74
N ARG A 205 9.12 6.16 -5.21
CA ARG A 205 9.09 7.33 -4.32
C ARG A 205 7.82 7.37 -3.47
N GLU A 206 6.68 7.03 -4.03
CA GLU A 206 5.41 6.98 -3.31
C GLU A 206 5.40 5.86 -2.27
N ALA A 207 5.89 4.67 -2.62
CA ALA A 207 6.02 3.54 -1.70
C ALA A 207 6.97 3.89 -0.54
N GLN A 208 8.08 4.58 -0.81
CA GLN A 208 9.00 5.08 0.22
C GLN A 208 8.36 6.16 1.10
N LEU A 209 7.56 7.05 0.53
CA LEU A 209 6.83 8.09 1.27
C LEU A 209 5.80 7.48 2.22
N ARG A 210 5.07 6.46 1.78
CA ARG A 210 4.06 5.77 2.58
C ARG A 210 4.67 4.81 3.60
N GLY A 211 5.76 4.13 3.24
CA GLY A 211 6.51 3.19 4.08
C GLY A 211 5.81 1.84 4.25
N ASN A 212 4.51 1.84 4.59
CA ASN A 212 3.68 0.65 4.73
C ASN A 212 2.22 0.92 4.36
N SER A 213 1.43 -0.15 4.21
CA SER A 213 -0.03 -0.04 4.20
C SER A 213 -0.52 0.27 5.61
N VAL A 214 -1.51 1.14 5.73
CA VAL A 214 -2.15 1.48 7.02
C VAL A 214 -3.50 0.80 7.11
N TYR A 215 -3.64 -0.12 8.06
CA TYR A 215 -4.88 -0.86 8.32
C TYR A 215 -5.68 -0.16 9.41
N LEU A 216 -6.80 0.44 9.02
CA LEU A 216 -7.78 1.07 9.92
C LEU A 216 -8.99 0.14 10.10
N PRO A 217 -9.79 0.31 11.17
CA PRO A 217 -10.94 -0.57 11.43
C PRO A 217 -11.95 -0.68 10.28
N ASP A 218 -12.13 0.38 9.47
CA ASP A 218 -13.10 0.46 8.38
C ASP A 218 -12.48 0.42 6.98
N ARG A 219 -11.16 0.59 6.84
CA ARG A 219 -10.48 0.70 5.53
C ARG A 219 -8.99 0.40 5.60
N VAL A 220 -8.42 0.10 4.44
CA VAL A 220 -6.98 0.03 4.24
C VAL A 220 -6.54 1.22 3.40
N VAL A 221 -5.47 1.90 3.82
CA VAL A 221 -4.72 2.82 2.97
C VAL A 221 -3.53 2.08 2.41
N PRO A 222 -3.55 1.68 1.13
CA PRO A 222 -2.53 0.80 0.59
C PRO A 222 -1.23 1.57 0.31
N MET A 223 -0.10 0.87 0.46
CA MET A 223 1.22 1.39 0.09
C MET A 223 1.35 1.57 -1.43
N LEU A 224 0.72 0.70 -2.21
CA LEU A 224 0.78 0.68 -3.67
C LEU A 224 -0.64 0.87 -4.25
N PRO A 225 -0.77 1.39 -5.48
CA PRO A 225 -2.08 1.45 -6.14
C PRO A 225 -2.71 0.06 -6.28
N GLU A 226 -4.04 0.00 -6.24
CA GLU A 226 -4.80 -1.26 -6.28
C GLU A 226 -4.52 -2.11 -7.52
N ALA A 227 -4.21 -1.48 -8.66
CA ALA A 227 -3.79 -2.16 -9.89
C ALA A 227 -2.54 -3.05 -9.69
N LEU A 228 -1.72 -2.75 -8.68
CA LEU A 228 -0.61 -3.60 -8.25
C LEU A 228 -1.03 -4.48 -7.07
N SER A 229 -1.43 -3.89 -5.94
CA SER A 229 -1.63 -4.64 -4.68
C SER A 229 -2.73 -5.69 -4.78
N ASN A 230 -3.86 -5.37 -5.43
CA ASN A 230 -5.04 -6.23 -5.46
C ASN A 230 -5.12 -7.05 -6.76
N ASP A 231 -4.21 -6.81 -7.72
CA ASP A 231 -4.21 -7.49 -9.01
C ASP A 231 -2.85 -8.07 -9.40
N LEU A 232 -1.94 -7.28 -9.98
CA LEU A 232 -0.71 -7.81 -10.59
C LEU A 232 0.29 -8.42 -9.61
N CYS A 233 0.28 -7.97 -8.35
CA CYS A 233 1.09 -8.52 -7.27
C CYS A 233 0.32 -9.54 -6.42
N SER A 234 -1.01 -9.48 -6.38
CA SER A 234 -1.82 -10.46 -5.65
C SER A 234 -1.72 -11.84 -6.33
N LEU A 235 -1.30 -12.86 -5.59
CA LEU A 235 -1.10 -14.25 -6.04
C LEU A 235 -2.43 -15.01 -6.16
N ARG A 236 -3.35 -14.44 -6.94
CA ARG A 236 -4.73 -14.91 -7.12
C ARG A 236 -4.79 -16.36 -7.66
N PRO A 237 -5.80 -17.14 -7.24
CA PRO A 237 -5.98 -18.51 -7.70
C PRO A 237 -6.26 -18.54 -9.21
N ASP A 238 -5.77 -19.59 -9.87
CA ASP A 238 -5.92 -19.87 -11.31
C ASP A 238 -5.32 -18.84 -12.27
N GLU A 239 -4.62 -17.83 -11.74
CA GLU A 239 -3.98 -16.81 -12.54
C GLU A 239 -2.44 -16.92 -12.50
N THR A 240 -1.79 -16.71 -13.65
CA THR A 240 -0.32 -16.66 -13.67
C THR A 240 0.15 -15.36 -13.01
N ARG A 241 1.07 -15.47 -12.05
CA ARG A 241 1.67 -14.33 -11.35
C ARG A 241 3.18 -14.48 -11.23
N ALA A 242 3.86 -13.34 -11.19
CA ALA A 242 5.30 -13.29 -11.01
C ALA A 242 5.65 -13.28 -9.53
N ALA A 243 6.56 -14.18 -9.14
CA ALA A 243 6.99 -14.31 -7.76
C ALA A 243 8.52 -14.34 -7.63
N MET A 244 9.01 -13.92 -6.47
CA MET A 244 10.31 -14.31 -5.93
C MET A 244 10.09 -15.53 -5.04
N VAL A 245 10.69 -16.65 -5.40
CA VAL A 245 10.51 -17.92 -4.67
C VAL A 245 11.74 -18.19 -3.83
N ALA A 246 11.53 -18.42 -2.54
CA ALA A 246 12.49 -19.04 -1.64
C ALA A 246 12.20 -20.55 -1.61
N GLU A 247 13.16 -21.34 -2.06
CA GLU A 247 13.12 -22.79 -2.06
C GLU A 247 14.04 -23.30 -0.96
N ILE A 248 13.48 -24.01 0.01
CA ILE A 248 14.10 -24.32 1.30
C ILE A 248 14.08 -25.83 1.50
N TRP A 249 15.21 -26.39 1.90
CA TRP A 249 15.32 -27.80 2.29
C TRP A 249 15.53 -27.91 3.80
N LEU A 250 14.72 -28.73 4.44
CA LEU A 250 14.79 -29.04 5.87
C LEU A 250 15.23 -30.48 6.06
N ASP A 251 15.99 -30.74 7.13
CA ASP A 251 16.23 -32.10 7.60
C ASP A 251 15.05 -32.67 8.41
N ALA A 252 15.23 -33.88 8.93
CA ALA A 252 14.23 -34.57 9.76
C ALA A 252 13.92 -33.87 11.09
N GLY A 253 14.83 -33.01 11.56
CA GLY A 253 14.66 -32.19 12.76
C GLY A 253 13.99 -30.85 12.48
N GLY A 254 13.68 -30.53 11.21
CA GLY A 254 13.15 -29.22 10.81
C GLY A 254 14.22 -28.13 10.72
N GLN A 255 15.51 -28.49 10.72
CA GLN A 255 16.61 -27.54 10.56
C GLN A 255 16.87 -27.30 9.06
N MET A 256 17.04 -26.03 8.69
CA MET A 256 17.32 -25.63 7.31
C MET A 256 18.72 -26.09 6.88
N GLN A 257 18.77 -26.85 5.79
CA GLN A 257 20.00 -27.38 5.18
C GLN A 257 20.48 -26.51 4.02
N ASP A 258 19.56 -26.08 3.15
CA ASP A 258 19.85 -25.21 2.01
C ASP A 258 18.68 -24.26 1.74
N CYS A 259 18.97 -23.14 1.09
CA CYS A 259 17.98 -22.18 0.63
C CYS A 259 18.43 -21.51 -0.67
N GLN A 260 17.55 -21.50 -1.66
CA GLN A 260 17.80 -20.91 -2.97
C GLN A 260 16.70 -19.92 -3.34
N PHE A 261 17.11 -18.79 -3.92
CA PHE A 261 16.19 -17.75 -4.38
C PHE A 261 16.17 -17.69 -5.90
N HIS A 262 14.97 -17.62 -6.47
CA HIS A 262 14.83 -17.42 -7.91
C HIS A 262 13.52 -16.71 -8.24
N ARG A 263 13.55 -15.91 -9.31
CA ARG A 263 12.33 -15.38 -9.91
C ARG A 263 11.59 -16.49 -10.64
N ALA A 264 10.28 -16.55 -10.45
CA ALA A 264 9.42 -17.55 -11.06
C ALA A 264 8.13 -16.93 -11.64
N LEU A 265 7.45 -17.72 -12.48
CA LEU A 265 6.01 -17.61 -12.70
C LEU A 265 5.33 -18.76 -11.96
N ILE A 266 4.30 -18.43 -11.18
CA ILE A 266 3.48 -19.41 -10.47
C ILE A 266 2.01 -19.26 -10.89
N ARG A 267 1.18 -20.22 -10.51
CA ARG A 267 -0.27 -20.15 -10.58
C ARG A 267 -0.81 -20.84 -9.32
N SER A 268 -1.33 -20.04 -8.39
CA SER A 268 -1.96 -20.60 -7.18
C SER A 268 -3.16 -21.45 -7.60
N VAL A 269 -3.35 -22.61 -6.97
CA VAL A 269 -4.48 -23.50 -7.26
C VAL A 269 -5.67 -23.25 -6.34
N ALA A 270 -5.48 -22.55 -5.22
CA ALA A 270 -6.53 -22.22 -4.28
C ALA A 270 -6.18 -20.99 -3.43
N ARG A 271 -7.22 -20.21 -3.11
CA ARG A 271 -7.19 -19.18 -2.07
C ARG A 271 -7.93 -19.71 -0.85
N LEU A 272 -7.21 -19.93 0.23
CA LEU A 272 -7.72 -20.50 1.47
C LEU A 272 -7.85 -19.41 2.53
N THR A 273 -8.66 -19.68 3.57
CA THR A 273 -8.71 -18.82 4.76
C THR A 273 -8.10 -19.53 5.96
N TYR A 274 -7.56 -18.77 6.90
CA TYR A 274 -7.02 -19.32 8.16
C TYR A 274 -8.05 -20.21 8.88
N ASP A 275 -9.29 -19.73 9.02
CA ASP A 275 -10.37 -20.48 9.68
C ASP A 275 -10.68 -21.80 8.98
N ALA A 276 -10.65 -21.82 7.63
CA ALA A 276 -10.92 -23.02 6.85
C ALA A 276 -9.80 -24.06 7.01
N VAL A 277 -8.53 -23.62 6.96
CA VAL A 277 -7.38 -24.50 7.19
C VAL A 277 -7.36 -25.03 8.64
N GLN A 278 -7.70 -24.19 9.62
CA GLN A 278 -7.83 -24.59 11.02
C GLN A 278 -8.94 -25.61 11.21
N ALA A 279 -10.10 -25.44 10.55
CA ALA A 279 -11.19 -26.40 10.63
C ALA A 279 -10.79 -27.79 10.11
N VAL A 280 -9.97 -27.85 9.05
CA VAL A 280 -9.37 -29.11 8.56
C VAL A 280 -8.39 -29.68 9.57
N HIS A 281 -7.57 -28.84 10.21
CA HIS A 281 -6.64 -29.25 11.25
C HIS A 281 -7.33 -29.85 12.47
N ASP A 282 -8.43 -29.25 12.90
CA ASP A 282 -9.23 -29.69 14.04
C ASP A 282 -10.12 -30.90 13.71
N GLY A 283 -10.14 -31.35 12.45
CA GLY A 283 -10.96 -32.48 11.99
C GLY A 283 -12.46 -32.18 11.88
N THR A 284 -12.84 -30.89 11.87
CA THR A 284 -14.22 -30.43 11.70
C THR A 284 -14.60 -30.18 10.23
N SER A 285 -13.60 -30.19 9.34
CA SER A 285 -13.73 -30.10 7.89
C SER A 285 -12.71 -31.01 7.21
N THR A 286 -12.82 -31.22 5.91
CA THR A 286 -11.89 -32.01 5.10
C THR A 286 -11.12 -31.14 4.10
N PRO A 287 -9.93 -31.56 3.64
CA PRO A 287 -9.20 -30.85 2.58
C PRO A 287 -10.05 -30.59 1.32
N ALA A 288 -10.95 -31.52 0.98
CA ALA A 288 -11.84 -31.39 -0.16
C ALA A 288 -12.86 -30.26 0.01
N ASP A 289 -13.36 -30.03 1.23
CA ASP A 289 -14.34 -28.96 1.53
C ASP A 289 -13.74 -27.56 1.30
N ILE A 290 -12.42 -27.42 1.43
CA ILE A 290 -11.69 -26.17 1.21
C ILE A 290 -10.99 -26.11 -0.15
N GLY A 291 -11.30 -27.04 -1.06
CA GLY A 291 -10.86 -27.02 -2.46
C GLY A 291 -9.43 -27.50 -2.70
N ILE A 292 -8.83 -28.28 -1.81
CA ILE A 292 -7.48 -28.84 -1.98
C ILE A 292 -7.46 -30.37 -1.86
N THR A 293 -6.37 -30.98 -2.33
CA THR A 293 -6.18 -32.42 -2.14
C THR A 293 -5.71 -32.72 -0.71
N PRO A 294 -5.99 -33.94 -0.18
CA PRO A 294 -5.44 -34.36 1.09
C PRO A 294 -3.91 -34.30 1.15
N ALA A 295 -3.24 -34.52 0.01
CA ALA A 295 -1.78 -34.44 -0.08
C ALA A 295 -1.25 -33.02 0.14
N ILE A 296 -1.90 -31.98 -0.43
CA ILE A 296 -1.49 -30.58 -0.21
C ILE A 296 -1.55 -30.24 1.28
N TYR A 297 -2.68 -30.56 1.94
CA TYR A 297 -2.82 -30.32 3.37
C TYR A 297 -1.79 -31.11 4.20
N ALA A 298 -1.68 -32.42 3.97
CA ALA A 298 -0.78 -33.28 4.73
C ALA A 298 0.69 -32.83 4.62
N ASN A 299 1.12 -32.39 3.44
CA ASN A 299 2.48 -31.92 3.24
C ASN A 299 2.75 -30.59 3.96
N LEU A 300 1.82 -29.61 3.86
CA LEU A 300 1.96 -28.33 4.55
C LEU A 300 1.93 -28.52 6.07
N ALA A 301 1.02 -29.35 6.59
CA ALA A 301 0.93 -29.66 8.01
C ALA A 301 2.18 -30.42 8.52
N GLY A 302 2.72 -31.34 7.73
CA GLY A 302 3.94 -32.07 8.06
C GLY A 302 5.18 -31.17 8.08
N ALA A 303 5.34 -30.30 7.09
CA ALA A 303 6.41 -29.31 7.05
C ALA A 303 6.30 -28.30 8.21
N TRP A 304 5.09 -27.82 8.52
CA TRP A 304 4.83 -26.99 9.69
C TRP A 304 5.20 -27.70 10.99
N GLY A 305 4.83 -28.97 11.16
CA GLY A 305 5.16 -29.75 12.35
C GLY A 305 6.66 -29.91 12.56
N ALA A 306 7.44 -30.10 11.49
CA ALA A 306 8.90 -30.12 11.56
C ALA A 306 9.47 -28.76 11.99
N LEU A 307 9.00 -27.66 11.39
CA LEU A 307 9.42 -26.31 11.74
C LEU A 307 9.04 -25.91 13.17
N ASP A 308 7.84 -26.30 13.63
CA ASP A 308 7.39 -26.02 14.99
C ASP A 308 8.24 -26.78 16.01
N LYS A 309 8.53 -28.07 15.77
CA LYS A 309 9.46 -28.83 16.61
C LYS A 309 10.83 -28.13 16.72
N ALA A 310 11.43 -27.78 15.58
CA ALA A 310 12.69 -27.04 15.55
C ALA A 310 12.60 -25.70 16.29
N ARG A 311 11.46 -25.00 16.18
CA ARG A 311 11.20 -23.76 16.91
C ARG A 311 11.12 -23.98 18.41
N GLN A 312 10.42 -25.01 18.88
CA GLN A 312 10.31 -25.32 20.31
C GLN A 312 11.67 -25.66 20.92
N GLU A 313 12.51 -26.42 20.21
CA GLU A 313 13.88 -26.74 20.65
C GLU A 313 14.77 -25.49 20.80
N ARG A 314 14.52 -24.43 20.02
CA ARG A 314 15.24 -23.14 20.15
C ARG A 314 14.71 -22.27 21.29
N GLU A 315 13.55 -22.59 21.86
CA GLU A 315 12.89 -21.84 22.94
C GLU A 315 12.87 -20.30 22.74
N PRO A 316 12.39 -19.78 21.60
CA PRO A 316 12.36 -18.34 21.38
C PRO A 316 11.36 -17.67 22.33
N LEU A 317 11.58 -16.41 22.63
CA LEU A 317 10.59 -15.58 23.33
C LEU A 317 9.29 -15.54 22.48
N ALA A 318 8.24 -16.21 22.96
CA ALA A 318 6.95 -16.31 22.29
C ALA A 318 5.89 -15.52 23.07
N LEU A 319 5.64 -14.27 22.66
CA LEU A 319 4.58 -13.44 23.22
C LEU A 319 3.28 -13.66 22.42
N ASN A 320 2.41 -14.53 22.92
CA ASN A 320 1.06 -14.69 22.37
C ASN A 320 0.07 -13.82 23.17
N MET A 321 -0.18 -12.61 22.67
CA MET A 321 -1.08 -11.64 23.31
C MET A 321 -2.46 -11.69 22.67
N LYS A 322 -3.51 -11.44 23.46
CA LYS A 322 -4.87 -11.34 22.92
C LYS A 322 -4.98 -10.10 22.05
N GLU A 323 -5.33 -10.31 20.78
CA GLU A 323 -5.67 -9.26 19.83
C GLU A 323 -7.18 -8.95 19.86
N ARG A 324 -7.57 -7.75 19.40
CA ARG A 324 -8.97 -7.33 19.35
C ARG A 324 -9.37 -7.04 17.91
N ARG A 325 -10.48 -7.61 17.47
CA ARG A 325 -11.12 -7.28 16.20
C ARG A 325 -12.29 -6.33 16.46
N VAL A 326 -12.26 -5.16 15.82
CA VAL A 326 -13.38 -4.21 15.84
C VAL A 326 -14.39 -4.65 14.79
N VAL A 327 -15.66 -4.72 15.16
CA VAL A 327 -16.77 -4.98 14.24
C VAL A 327 -17.55 -3.68 14.08
N LEU A 328 -17.76 -3.28 12.84
CA LEU A 328 -18.50 -2.07 12.48
C LEU A 328 -19.82 -2.49 11.80
N ASP A 329 -20.89 -1.75 12.10
CA ASP A 329 -22.25 -1.96 11.56
C ASP A 329 -22.43 -1.33 10.16
#